data_AF-A0A821M1H6-F1
#
_entry.id   AF-A0A821M1H6-F1
#
_cell.length_a   1.000
_cell.length_b   1.000
_cell.length_c   1.000
_cell.angle_alpha   90.00
_cell.angle_beta   90.00
_cell.angle_gamma   90.00
#
_symmetry.space_group_name_H-M   'P 1'
#
loop_
_entity.id
_entity.type
_entity.pdbx_description
1 polymer ?
#
loop_
_entity_poly.entity_id
_entity_poly.type
_entity_poly.pdbx_seq_one_letter_code
_entity_poly.pdbx_strand_id
1 'polypeptide(L)' 'IRCRIQSRHSNATRYYAWIRYSLSDTTITAWYCQCRSGARTVGCCGHIASVIWYLSYARLHDFHPSPGRMRVVQAMEYLR' A
#
# COMPACT_ATOMS: atom_id res chain seq x y z
N ILE A 1 7.48 3.20 -5.91
CA ILE A 1 6.00 3.24 -5.80
C ILE A 1 5.61 4.25 -4.71
N ARG A 2 4.63 5.13 -4.96
CA ARG A 2 4.15 6.13 -3.98
C ARG A 2 2.62 6.20 -3.99
N CYS A 3 1.91 5.83 -2.94
CA CYS A 3 0.45 5.78 -2.95
C CYS A 3 -0.17 6.52 -1.77
N ARG A 4 -1.47 6.86 -1.89
CA ARG A 4 -2.28 7.41 -0.80
C ARG A 4 -3.34 6.41 -0.38
N ILE A 5 -3.19 5.83 0.80
CA ILE A 5 -4.08 4.79 1.30
C ILE A 5 -4.96 5.28 2.44
N GLN A 6 -6.24 4.93 2.43
CA GLN A 6 -7.16 5.28 3.50
C GLN A 6 -6.87 4.47 4.77
N SER A 7 -6.98 5.12 5.92
CA SER A 7 -6.88 4.44 7.22
C SER A 7 -7.95 3.35 7.33
N ARG A 8 -7.57 2.20 7.91
CA ARG A 8 -8.56 1.17 8.28
C ARG A 8 -9.50 1.61 9.40
N HIS A 9 -9.05 2.57 10.22
CA HIS A 9 -9.74 3.03 11.43
C HIS A 9 -10.50 4.35 11.24
N SER A 10 -10.34 5.03 10.09
CA SER A 10 -10.99 6.31 9.83
C SER A 10 -11.20 6.51 8.34
N ASN A 11 -12.44 6.83 7.95
CA ASN A 11 -12.76 7.09 6.54
C ASN A 11 -12.27 8.47 6.07
N ALA A 12 -12.04 9.42 7.00
CA ALA A 12 -11.53 10.75 6.67
C ALA A 12 -10.01 10.76 6.44
N THR A 13 -9.29 9.87 7.13
CA THR A 13 -7.82 9.89 7.16
C THR A 13 -7.22 9.08 6.03
N ARG A 14 -6.26 9.68 5.31
CA ARG A 14 -5.43 9.01 4.30
C ARG A 14 -3.96 9.22 4.65
N TYR A 15 -3.16 8.18 4.49
CA TYR A 15 -1.72 8.22 4.75
C TYR A 15 -0.96 8.14 3.44
N TYR A 16 0.15 8.88 3.35
CA TYR A 16 1.12 8.67 2.29
C TYR A 16 1.97 7.44 2.63
N ALA A 17 2.18 6.59 1.62
CA ALA A 17 3.04 5.43 1.70
C ALA A 17 3.93 5.34 0.47
N TRP A 18 5.17 4.93 0.65
CA TRP A 18 6.10 4.70 -0.45
C TRP A 18 6.89 3.41 -0.25
N ILE A 19 7.27 2.82 -1.37
CA ILE A 19 8.08 1.61 -1.46
C ILE A 19 9.15 1.87 -2.52
N ARG A 20 10.41 1.70 -2.12
CA ARG A 20 11.59 1.73 -2.97
C ARG A 20 12.00 0.29 -3.25
N TYR A 21 12.29 0.00 -4.52
CA TYR A 21 12.66 -1.33 -4.99
C TYR A 21 13.76 -1.19 -6.05
N SER A 22 14.61 -2.21 -6.12
CA SER A 22 15.63 -2.37 -7.15
C SER A 22 15.07 -3.23 -8.27
N LEU A 23 15.19 -2.78 -9.52
CA LEU A 23 14.84 -3.58 -10.68
C LEU A 23 15.91 -4.62 -11.01
N SER A 24 17.19 -4.30 -10.75
CA SER A 24 18.31 -5.22 -11.00
C SER A 24 18.30 -6.40 -10.03
N ASP A 25 18.05 -6.13 -8.75
CA ASP A 25 18.13 -7.14 -7.69
C ASP A 25 16.76 -7.71 -7.32
N THR A 26 15.71 -7.29 -8.03
CA THR A 26 14.30 -7.70 -7.82
C THR A 26 13.84 -7.63 -6.35
N THR A 27 14.41 -6.71 -5.57
CA THR A 27 14.25 -6.64 -4.13
C THR A 27 13.71 -5.30 -3.67
N ILE A 28 12.90 -5.34 -2.61
CA ILE A 28 12.42 -4.14 -1.93
C ILE A 28 13.54 -3.61 -1.03
N THR A 29 13.99 -2.38 -1.26
CA THR A 29 15.16 -1.81 -0.58
C THR A 29 14.79 -0.85 0.55
N ALA A 30 13.59 -0.28 0.53
CA ALA A 30 13.06 0.53 1.64
C ALA A 30 11.55 0.74 1.49
N TRP A 31 10.87 1.06 2.58
CA TRP A 31 9.48 1.46 2.58
C TRP A 31 9.18 2.36 3.77
N TYR A 32 8.11 3.15 3.65
CA TYR A 32 7.59 3.91 4.77
C TYR A 32 6.11 4.26 4.57
N CYS A 33 5.39 4.36 5.67
CA CYS A 33 4.02 4.84 5.68
C CYS A 33 3.81 5.75 6.89
N GLN A 34 3.16 6.88 6.68
CA GLN A 34 2.87 7.88 7.73
C GLN A 34 1.89 7.40 8.81
N CYS A 35 1.29 6.21 8.66
CA CYS A 35 0.41 5.69 9.69
C CYS A 35 1.18 5.44 11.00
N ARG A 36 0.48 5.58 12.13
CA ARG A 36 1.03 5.39 13.48
C ARG A 36 1.80 4.08 13.66
N SER A 37 1.36 3.00 13.00
CA SER A 37 2.04 1.70 13.05
C SER A 37 3.34 1.74 12.26
N GLY A 38 3.32 2.26 11.02
CA GLY A 38 4.48 2.33 10.14
C GLY A 38 5.61 3.22 10.66
N ALA A 39 5.28 4.22 11.48
CA ALA A 39 6.27 5.07 12.15
C ALA A 39 6.92 4.43 13.38
N ARG A 40 6.37 3.33 13.92
CA ARG A 40 6.80 2.73 15.20
C ARG A 40 7.36 1.31 15.10
N THR A 41 7.09 0.60 14.01
CA THR A 41 7.48 -0.82 13.87
C THR A 41 8.78 -0.98 13.10
N VAL A 42 9.69 -1.81 13.63
CA VAL A 42 10.74 -2.45 12.82
C VAL A 42 10.06 -3.52 11.97
N GLY A 43 9.77 -3.22 10.71
CA GLY A 43 8.99 -4.08 9.81
C GLY A 43 8.08 -3.27 8.88
N CYS A 44 6.97 -3.86 8.43
CA CYS A 44 5.98 -3.17 7.57
C CYS A 44 4.63 -3.05 8.28
N CYS A 45 3.92 -1.94 8.05
CA CYS A 45 2.54 -1.80 8.51
C CYS A 45 1.57 -2.48 7.55
N GLY A 46 0.34 -2.73 8.01
CA GLY A 46 -0.70 -3.35 7.18
C GLY A 46 -0.97 -2.61 5.85
N HIS A 47 -0.74 -1.28 5.82
CA HIS A 47 -0.84 -0.51 4.57
C HIS A 47 0.21 -0.93 3.54
N ILE A 48 1.48 -1.03 3.93
CA ILE A 48 2.57 -1.45 3.03
C ILE A 48 2.35 -2.91 2.59
N ALA A 49 2.00 -3.80 3.53
CA ALA A 49 1.72 -5.20 3.23
C ALA A 49 0.59 -5.35 2.20
N SER A 50 -0.48 -4.56 2.35
CA SER A 50 -1.63 -4.58 1.42
C SER A 50 -1.25 -4.10 0.02
N VAL A 51 -0.38 -3.09 -0.09
CA VAL A 51 0.15 -2.61 -1.37
C VAL A 51 0.96 -3.70 -2.06
N ILE A 52 1.87 -4.34 -1.33
CA ILE A 52 2.70 -5.43 -1.87
C ILE A 52 1.80 -6.56 -2.36
N TRP A 53 0.90 -7.05 -1.51
CA TRP A 53 -0.04 -8.13 -1.86
C TRP A 53 -0.88 -7.82 -3.09
N TYR A 54 -1.39 -6.58 -3.21
CA TYR A 54 -2.16 -6.17 -4.37
C TYR A 54 -1.33 -6.22 -5.66
N LEU A 55 -0.11 -5.68 -5.63
CA LEU A 55 0.77 -5.62 -6.79
C LEU A 55 1.34 -6.98 -7.20
N SER A 56 1.60 -7.87 -6.23
CA SER A 56 2.23 -9.17 -6.45
C SER A 56 1.24 -10.29 -6.75
N TYR A 57 0.01 -10.20 -6.24
CA TYR A 57 -0.98 -11.28 -6.34
C TYR A 57 -2.33 -10.76 -6.80
N ALA A 58 -3.00 -9.91 -6.02
CA ALA A 58 -4.42 -9.63 -6.21
C ALA A 58 -4.74 -9.06 -7.61
N ARG A 59 -3.91 -8.14 -8.11
CA ARG A 59 -4.07 -7.54 -9.45
C ARG A 59 -3.95 -8.57 -10.58
N LEU A 60 -3.15 -9.62 -10.40
CA LEU A 60 -2.93 -10.67 -11.41
C LEU A 60 -3.99 -11.78 -11.36
N HIS A 61 -4.78 -11.83 -10.28
CA HIS A 61 -5.78 -12.86 -10.03
C HIS A 61 -7.20 -12.29 -10.00
N ASP A 62 -7.47 -11.27 -10.84
CA ASP A 62 -8.80 -10.66 -10.98
C ASP A 62 -9.47 -10.30 -9.65
N PHE A 63 -8.70 -9.78 -8.70
CA PHE A 63 -9.27 -9.38 -7.41
C PHE A 63 -10.20 -8.18 -7.59
N HIS A 64 -11.49 -8.40 -7.32
CA HIS A 64 -12.51 -7.36 -7.33
C HIS A 64 -12.86 -6.96 -5.89
N PRO A 65 -12.45 -5.77 -5.41
CA PRO A 65 -12.86 -5.31 -4.10
C PRO A 65 -14.38 -5.07 -4.08
N SER A 66 -15.03 -5.40 -2.97
CA SER A 66 -16.42 -4.98 -2.78
C SER A 66 -16.51 -3.44 -2.82
N PRO A 67 -17.61 -2.86 -3.34
CA PRO A 67 -17.72 -1.41 -3.57
C PRO A 67 -17.39 -0.54 -2.35
N GLY A 68 -17.67 -1.02 -1.14
CA GLY A 68 -17.35 -0.34 0.12
C GLY A 68 -15.92 -0.57 0.67
N ARG A 69 -15.05 -1.30 -0.04
CA ARG A 69 -13.71 -1.72 0.43
C ARG A 69 -12.60 -1.45 -0.59
N MET A 70 -12.78 -0.48 -1.49
CA MET A 70 -11.86 -0.10 -2.58
C MET A 70 -10.54 0.61 -2.16
N ARG A 71 -10.14 0.54 -0.89
CA ARG A 71 -9.13 1.43 -0.28
C ARG A 71 -7.73 1.34 -0.88
N VAL A 72 -7.33 0.16 -1.37
CA VAL A 72 -6.01 -0.07 -1.99
C VAL A 72 -6.04 0.26 -3.49
N VAL A 73 -7.16 -0.02 -4.17
CA VAL A 73 -7.31 0.23 -5.61
C VAL A 73 -7.36 1.73 -5.89
N GLN A 74 -8.14 2.49 -5.11
CA GLN A 74 -8.15 3.96 -5.17
C GLN A 74 -6.78 4.58 -4.88
N ALA A 75 -5.94 3.93 -4.04
CA ALA A 75 -4.61 4.44 -3.72
C ALA A 75 -3.62 4.36 -4.88
N MET A 76 -3.84 3.42 -5.80
CA MET A 76 -2.95 3.11 -6.94
C MET A 76 -3.38 3.81 -8.23
N GLU A 77 -4.62 4.26 -8.36
CA GLU A 77 -5.07 5.08 -9.50
C GLU A 77 -4.43 6.47 -9.55
N TYR A 78 -4.07 7.05 -8.39
CA TYR A 78 -3.41 8.36 -8.29
C TYR A 78 -1.91 8.37 -8.66
N LEU A 79 -1.39 7.27 -9.21
CA LEU A 79 0.02 7.11 -9.57
C LEU A 79 0.32 7.22 -11.07
N ARG A 80 -0.70 7.51 -11.90
CA ARG A 80 -0.51 7.90 -13.30
C ARG A 80 -0.26 9.38 -13.43
#